data_AF-A0A1Q4WZ69-F1
#
_entry.id   AF-A0A1Q4WZ69-F1
#
_cell.length_a   1.000
_cell.length_b   1.000
_cell.length_c   1.000
_cell.angle_alpha   90.00
_cell.angle_beta   90.00
_cell.angle_gamma   90.00
#
_symmetry.space_group_name_H-M   'P 1'
#
loop_
_entity.id
_entity.type
_entity.pdbx_description
1 polymer ?
#
loop_
_entity_poly.entity_id
_entity_poly.type
_entity_poly.pdbx_seq_one_letter_code
_entity_poly.pdbx_strand_id
1 'polypeptide(L)'
;MLLERLDMHHSALDLPSEEAMAVLGVMARRLAVPAPPTARSTADLARARAATLEADWLHQAHPFDRVFLRAGEEAVETLVTTTSTLAVNGDLHSAQVLRGHREPWLTVDPILLRGDIAYDLARTLWTRLDEMRTPTAIAAHLAIFAESSTIPLTHARDWAVFRAVDYWLWGLAAGLTEDPLRCHRLITALT
;
A
#
# COMPACT_ATOMS: atom_id res chain seq x y z
N MET A 1 3.01 15.79 -23.24
CA MET A 1 3.05 16.01 -21.78
C MET A 1 2.07 17.12 -21.46
N LEU A 2 1.07 16.86 -20.61
CA LEU A 2 0.13 17.87 -20.15
C LEU A 2 0.65 18.40 -18.81
N LEU A 3 0.79 19.72 -18.68
CA LEU A 3 1.22 20.37 -17.43
C LEU A 3 0.04 21.17 -16.87
N GLU A 4 -0.26 20.97 -15.60
CA GLU A 4 -1.30 21.69 -14.84
C GLU A 4 -0.69 22.14 -13.51
N ARG A 5 -1.02 23.37 -13.09
CA ARG A 5 -0.65 23.85 -11.76
C ARG A 5 -1.69 23.35 -10.76
N LEU A 6 -1.27 22.53 -9.81
CA LEU A 6 -2.11 22.02 -8.74
C LEU A 6 -2.09 22.93 -7.52
N ASP A 7 -3.13 22.81 -6.70
CA ASP A 7 -3.16 23.46 -5.39
C ASP A 7 -2.32 22.65 -4.40
N MET A 8 -1.07 23.10 -4.20
CA MET A 8 -0.13 22.47 -3.27
C MET A 8 -0.54 22.57 -1.79
N HIS A 9 -1.59 23.33 -1.48
CA HIS A 9 -2.07 23.53 -0.11
C HIS A 9 -3.31 22.68 0.22
N HIS A 10 -3.88 21.98 -0.77
CA HIS A 10 -5.06 21.14 -0.57
C HIS A 10 -4.85 19.74 -1.16
N SER A 11 -4.60 18.80 -0.27
CA SER A 11 -4.35 17.39 -0.57
C SER A 11 -5.44 16.50 0.04
N ALA A 12 -5.39 15.20 -0.29
CA ALA A 12 -6.25 14.22 0.36
C ALA A 12 -5.91 14.04 1.85
N LEU A 13 -4.80 14.60 2.36
CA LEU A 13 -4.53 14.64 3.81
C LEU A 13 -5.52 15.54 4.56
N ASP A 14 -6.03 16.57 3.90
CA ASP A 14 -6.93 17.55 4.53
C ASP A 14 -8.36 17.02 4.67
N LEU A 15 -8.63 15.83 4.11
CA LEU A 15 -9.90 15.13 4.23
C LEU A 15 -9.94 14.24 5.48
N PRO A 16 -11.15 13.97 6.02
CA PRO A 16 -11.36 12.84 6.92
C PRO A 16 -10.77 11.55 6.33
N SER A 17 -10.17 10.72 7.18
CA SER A 17 -9.40 9.54 6.75
C SER A 17 -10.20 8.56 5.88
N GLU A 18 -11.49 8.38 6.18
CA GLU A 18 -12.41 7.55 5.38
C GLU A 18 -12.61 8.11 3.96
N GLU A 19 -12.87 9.41 3.84
CA GLU A 19 -13.01 10.08 2.53
C GLU A 19 -11.71 10.03 1.74
N ALA A 20 -10.56 10.19 2.41
CA ALA A 20 -9.26 10.07 1.79
C ALA A 20 -8.98 8.66 1.26
N MET A 21 -9.39 7.62 1.98
CA MET A 21 -9.26 6.23 1.48
C MET A 21 -10.09 6.00 0.24
N ALA A 22 -11.29 6.57 0.17
CA ALA A 22 -12.13 6.49 -1.03
C ALA A 22 -11.45 7.17 -2.22
N VAL A 23 -10.93 8.39 -2.01
CA VAL A 23 -10.18 9.13 -3.05
C VAL A 23 -8.96 8.34 -3.52
N LEU A 24 -8.18 7.77 -2.61
CA LEU A 24 -6.98 6.99 -2.95
C LEU A 24 -7.33 5.71 -3.72
N GLY A 25 -8.40 5.01 -3.34
CA GLY A 25 -8.88 3.84 -4.09
C GLY A 25 -9.30 4.21 -5.51
N VAL A 26 -10.03 5.32 -5.68
CA VAL A 26 -10.38 5.84 -7.02
C VAL A 26 -9.12 6.20 -7.81
N MET A 27 -8.12 6.84 -7.20
CA MET A 27 -6.86 7.17 -7.87
C MET A 27 -6.10 5.90 -8.30
N ALA A 28 -6.00 4.88 -7.45
CA ALA A 28 -5.37 3.61 -7.79
C ALA A 28 -6.01 2.98 -9.03
N ARG A 29 -7.35 2.93 -9.08
CA ARG A 29 -8.11 2.38 -10.23
C ARG A 29 -7.99 3.25 -11.47
N ARG A 30 -7.93 4.56 -11.32
CA ARG A 30 -7.80 5.49 -12.45
C ARG A 30 -6.43 5.44 -13.09
N LEU A 31 -5.38 5.34 -12.28
CA LEU A 31 -3.99 5.22 -12.74
C LEU A 31 -3.70 3.85 -13.37
N ALA A 32 -4.58 2.87 -13.17
CA ALA A 32 -4.49 1.52 -13.71
C ALA A 32 -4.75 1.44 -15.23
N VAL A 33 -3.91 2.13 -16.00
CA VAL A 33 -3.82 2.06 -17.47
C VAL A 33 -2.73 1.06 -17.89
N PRO A 34 -2.67 0.59 -19.15
CA PRO A 34 -1.58 -0.29 -19.57
C PRO A 34 -0.19 0.31 -19.31
N ALA A 35 0.67 -0.42 -18.60
CA ALA A 35 2.05 -0.03 -18.34
C ALA A 35 3.02 -0.62 -19.38
N PRO A 36 4.14 0.06 -19.66
CA PRO A 36 5.16 -0.47 -20.56
C PRO A 36 5.78 -1.78 -20.00
N PRO A 37 6.16 -2.74 -20.84
CA PRO A 37 6.79 -3.99 -20.39
C PRO A 37 8.12 -3.79 -19.65
N THR A 38 8.76 -2.63 -19.79
CA THR A 38 10.01 -2.26 -19.11
C THR A 38 9.81 -1.81 -17.67
N ALA A 39 8.58 -1.49 -17.24
CA ALA A 39 8.30 -1.15 -15.86
C ALA A 39 8.47 -2.37 -14.94
N ARG A 40 8.97 -2.13 -13.72
CA ARG A 40 9.21 -3.20 -12.72
C ARG A 40 7.88 -3.87 -12.35
N SER A 41 7.90 -5.19 -12.29
CA SER A 41 6.72 -6.02 -12.02
C SER A 41 6.41 -6.12 -10.53
N THR A 42 5.18 -5.83 -10.11
CA THR A 42 4.78 -6.01 -8.69
C THR A 42 4.89 -7.47 -8.25
N ALA A 43 4.62 -8.42 -9.14
CA ALA A 43 4.78 -9.85 -8.89
C ALA A 43 6.24 -10.23 -8.63
N ASP A 44 7.17 -9.70 -9.42
CA ASP A 44 8.59 -10.01 -9.29
C ASP A 44 9.18 -9.34 -8.05
N LEU A 45 8.72 -8.13 -7.71
CA LEU A 45 9.06 -7.46 -6.46
C LEU A 45 8.58 -8.26 -5.25
N ALA A 46 7.31 -8.66 -5.24
CA ALA A 46 6.76 -9.48 -4.16
C ALA A 46 7.51 -10.81 -4.02
N ARG A 47 7.82 -11.49 -5.12
CA ARG A 47 8.60 -12.73 -5.11
C ARG A 47 10.02 -12.53 -4.57
N ALA A 48 10.69 -11.48 -4.99
CA ALA A 48 12.04 -11.16 -4.53
C ALA A 48 12.07 -10.85 -3.03
N ARG A 49 11.07 -10.11 -2.52
CA ARG A 49 10.95 -9.80 -1.09
C ARG A 49 10.52 -11.01 -0.26
N ALA A 50 9.58 -11.81 -0.75
CA ALA A 50 9.17 -13.06 -0.11
C ALA A 50 10.36 -14.00 0.14
N ALA A 51 11.27 -14.11 -0.82
CA ALA A 51 12.46 -14.93 -0.72
C ALA A 51 13.46 -14.49 0.38
N THR A 52 13.32 -13.29 0.95
CA THR A 52 14.22 -12.77 1.99
C THR A 52 13.54 -12.55 3.34
N LEU A 53 12.21 -12.69 3.47
CA LEU A 53 11.49 -12.35 4.70
C LEU A 53 12.03 -13.07 5.94
N GLU A 54 12.15 -14.40 5.89
CA GLU A 54 12.65 -15.18 7.03
C GLU A 54 14.12 -14.82 7.35
N ALA A 55 14.95 -14.66 6.32
CA ALA A 55 16.36 -14.28 6.50
C ALA A 55 16.50 -12.89 7.14
N ASP A 56 15.73 -11.91 6.70
CA ASP A 56 15.69 -10.55 7.25
C ASP A 56 15.20 -10.59 8.72
N TRP A 57 14.16 -11.39 9.02
CA TRP A 57 13.64 -11.57 10.38
C TRP A 57 14.66 -12.24 11.33
N LEU A 58 15.38 -13.26 10.85
CA LEU A 58 16.45 -13.91 11.60
C LEU A 58 17.63 -12.96 11.86
N HIS A 59 18.05 -12.20 10.84
CA HIS A 59 19.16 -11.25 10.92
C HIS A 59 18.90 -10.16 11.97
N GLN A 60 17.63 -9.77 12.12
CA GLN A 60 17.19 -8.78 13.10
C GLN A 60 16.83 -9.38 14.47
N ALA A 61 17.26 -10.61 14.75
CA ALA A 61 17.05 -11.31 16.01
C ALA A 61 15.57 -11.47 16.43
N HIS A 62 14.72 -11.87 15.47
CA HIS A 62 13.30 -12.14 15.70
C HIS A 62 12.51 -10.92 16.22
N PRO A 63 12.47 -9.80 15.46
CA PRO A 63 11.93 -8.52 15.94
C PRO A 63 10.42 -8.52 16.25
N PHE A 64 9.69 -9.56 15.85
CA PHE A 64 8.27 -9.76 16.13
C PHE A 64 7.91 -11.25 16.10
N ASP A 65 6.70 -11.60 16.58
CA ASP A 65 6.23 -12.98 16.65
C ASP A 65 6.17 -13.66 15.27
N ARG A 66 6.61 -14.91 15.19
CA ARG A 66 6.63 -15.72 13.97
C ARG A 66 5.25 -15.84 13.31
N VAL A 67 4.16 -15.70 14.05
CA VAL A 67 2.80 -15.69 13.48
C VAL A 67 2.62 -14.59 12.41
N PHE A 68 3.22 -13.42 12.61
CA PHE A 68 3.15 -12.32 11.65
C PHE A 68 4.03 -12.57 10.42
N LEU A 69 5.21 -13.15 10.60
CA LEU A 69 6.06 -13.57 9.49
C LEU A 69 5.30 -14.56 8.59
N ARG A 70 4.71 -15.59 9.21
CA ARG A 70 3.94 -16.61 8.51
C ARG A 70 2.74 -16.04 7.77
N ALA A 71 2.02 -15.09 8.37
CA ALA A 71 0.89 -14.42 7.71
C ALA A 71 1.34 -13.68 6.43
N GLY A 72 2.53 -13.06 6.44
CA GLY A 72 3.11 -12.44 5.25
C GLY A 72 3.51 -13.46 4.18
N GLU A 73 4.12 -14.58 4.59
CA GLU A 73 4.51 -15.68 3.70
C GLU A 73 3.29 -16.35 3.04
N GLU A 74 2.22 -16.60 3.80
CA GLU A 74 0.97 -17.16 3.29
C GLU A 74 0.26 -16.18 2.35
N ALA A 75 0.20 -14.90 2.72
CA ALA A 75 -0.45 -13.88 1.91
C ALA A 75 0.20 -13.76 0.51
N VAL A 76 1.52 -13.89 0.39
CA VAL A 76 2.23 -13.65 -0.87
C VAL A 76 2.01 -14.74 -1.93
N GLU A 77 1.55 -15.94 -1.53
CA GLU A 77 1.38 -17.10 -2.43
C GLU A 77 0.48 -16.78 -3.63
N THR A 78 -0.61 -16.01 -3.40
CA THR A 78 -1.55 -15.60 -4.45
C THR A 78 -1.04 -14.38 -5.21
N LEU A 79 -0.35 -13.46 -4.53
CA LEU A 79 0.07 -12.16 -5.07
C LEU A 79 1.10 -12.27 -6.20
N VAL A 80 2.02 -13.22 -6.10
CA VAL A 80 3.09 -13.44 -7.09
C VAL A 80 2.60 -14.05 -8.41
N THR A 81 1.34 -14.45 -8.47
CA THR A 81 0.73 -15.09 -9.65
C THR A 81 -0.01 -14.11 -10.56
N THR A 82 -0.09 -12.83 -10.17
CA THR A 82 -0.78 -11.81 -10.97
C THR A 82 -0.23 -11.72 -12.39
N THR A 83 -1.14 -11.76 -13.37
CA THR A 83 -0.84 -11.57 -14.80
C THR A 83 -1.20 -10.16 -15.27
N SER A 84 -1.61 -9.28 -14.35
CA SER A 84 -1.95 -7.91 -14.67
C SER A 84 -0.76 -7.16 -15.26
N THR A 85 -1.05 -6.27 -16.20
CA THR A 85 -0.06 -5.39 -16.85
C THR A 85 -0.38 -3.92 -16.65
N LEU A 86 -1.26 -3.62 -15.69
CA LEU A 86 -1.69 -2.26 -15.39
C LEU A 86 -0.58 -1.49 -14.66
N ALA A 87 -0.55 -0.18 -14.88
CA ALA A 87 0.28 0.75 -14.15
C ALA A 87 -0.19 0.82 -12.70
N VAL A 88 0.78 0.82 -11.80
CA VAL A 88 0.57 0.88 -10.36
C VAL A 88 1.43 2.00 -9.82
N ASN A 89 0.86 2.88 -8.99
CA ASN A 89 1.67 3.81 -8.23
C ASN A 89 2.28 3.07 -7.02
N GLY A 90 3.60 2.91 -7.02
CA GLY A 90 4.36 2.29 -5.95
C GLY A 90 4.68 3.20 -4.76
N ASP A 91 4.09 4.40 -4.72
CA ASP A 91 4.19 5.34 -3.61
C ASP A 91 2.86 6.06 -3.33
N LEU A 92 1.73 5.37 -3.42
CA LEU A 92 0.42 6.03 -3.28
C LEU A 92 0.14 6.42 -1.82
N HIS A 93 0.05 7.73 -1.53
CA HIS A 93 -0.39 8.23 -0.22
C HIS A 93 -1.11 9.59 -0.32
N SER A 94 -1.85 9.95 0.74
CA SER A 94 -2.73 11.14 0.76
C SER A 94 -2.03 12.46 0.41
N ALA A 95 -0.75 12.61 0.74
CA ALA A 95 0.00 13.85 0.49
C ALA A 95 0.33 14.06 -1.01
N GLN A 96 0.35 12.97 -1.79
CA GLN A 96 0.61 13.02 -3.23
C GLN A 96 -0.67 13.11 -4.07
N VAL A 97 -1.85 13.19 -3.43
CA VAL A 97 -3.12 13.38 -4.14
C VAL A 97 -3.64 14.77 -3.86
N LEU A 98 -3.56 15.65 -4.86
CA LEU A 98 -3.82 17.09 -4.75
C LEU A 98 -5.08 17.48 -5.51
N ARG A 99 -5.72 18.58 -5.10
CA ARG A 99 -6.83 19.18 -5.85
C ARG A 99 -6.35 19.68 -7.22
N GLY A 100 -7.12 19.35 -8.25
CA GLY A 100 -6.91 19.81 -9.63
C GLY A 100 -8.11 20.62 -10.14
N HIS A 101 -7.89 21.35 -11.24
CA HIS A 101 -8.95 22.05 -11.97
C HIS A 101 -9.58 21.14 -13.01
N ARG A 102 -8.76 20.34 -13.70
CA ARG A 102 -9.24 19.45 -14.78
C ARG A 102 -10.07 18.30 -14.23
N GLU A 103 -9.69 17.83 -13.06
CA GLU A 103 -10.30 16.73 -12.34
C GLU A 103 -10.23 17.03 -10.84
N PRO A 104 -11.19 16.56 -10.02
CA PRO A 104 -11.24 16.93 -8.61
C PRO A 104 -9.98 16.54 -7.80
N TRP A 105 -9.27 15.52 -8.25
CA TRP A 105 -8.06 14.97 -7.63
C TRP A 105 -7.07 14.49 -8.70
N LEU A 106 -5.79 14.76 -8.48
CA LEU A 106 -4.68 14.35 -9.32
C LEU A 106 -3.53 13.83 -8.46
N THR A 107 -2.83 12.81 -8.95
CA THR A 107 -1.65 12.23 -8.27
C THR A 107 -0.37 12.84 -8.82
N VAL A 108 0.53 13.24 -7.94
CA VAL A 108 1.87 13.72 -8.25
C VAL A 108 2.94 12.71 -7.82
N ASP A 109 4.12 12.82 -8.43
CA ASP A 109 5.31 12.00 -8.11
C ASP A 109 5.09 10.47 -8.11
N PRO A 110 4.36 9.88 -9.08
CA PRO A 110 4.08 8.45 -9.04
C PRO A 110 5.33 7.62 -9.32
N ILE A 111 5.55 6.57 -8.53
CA ILE A 111 6.53 5.53 -8.85
C ILE A 111 5.85 4.51 -9.76
N LEU A 112 6.21 4.51 -11.06
CA LEU A 112 5.62 3.58 -12.02
C LEU A 112 6.08 2.14 -11.80
N LEU A 113 5.15 1.30 -11.39
CA LEU A 113 5.24 -0.16 -11.41
C LEU A 113 4.22 -0.73 -12.41
N ARG A 114 4.36 -2.03 -12.72
CA ARG A 114 3.44 -2.79 -13.55
C ARG A 114 2.91 -3.99 -12.78
N GLY A 115 1.60 -4.18 -12.74
CA GLY A 115 1.00 -5.39 -12.20
C GLY A 115 -0.27 -5.12 -11.43
N ASP A 116 -0.27 -5.58 -10.19
CA ASP A 116 -1.42 -5.52 -9.31
C ASP A 116 -1.55 -4.16 -8.63
N ILE A 117 -2.69 -3.51 -8.84
CA ILE A 117 -2.95 -2.16 -8.36
C ILE A 117 -3.13 -2.10 -6.83
N ALA A 118 -3.29 -3.25 -6.17
CA ALA A 118 -3.29 -3.36 -4.72
C ALA A 118 -1.88 -3.29 -4.09
N TYR A 119 -0.79 -3.36 -4.89
CA TYR A 119 0.58 -3.50 -4.39
C TYR A 119 0.97 -2.51 -3.29
N ASP A 120 0.59 -1.23 -3.41
CA ASP A 120 0.98 -0.19 -2.45
C ASP A 120 -0.16 0.29 -1.56
N LEU A 121 -1.32 -0.41 -1.55
CA LEU A 121 -2.47 0.01 -0.74
C LEU A 121 -2.15 0.08 0.75
N ALA A 122 -1.24 -0.78 1.22
CA ALA A 122 -0.86 -0.84 2.62
C ALA A 122 -0.27 0.50 3.11
N ARG A 123 0.43 1.22 2.22
CA ARG A 123 0.95 2.56 2.47
C ARG A 123 -0.12 3.58 2.77
N THR A 124 -1.23 3.51 2.03
CA THR A 124 -2.37 4.40 2.27
C THR A 124 -2.91 4.24 3.69
N LEU A 125 -2.86 3.04 4.25
CA LEU A 125 -3.27 2.75 5.62
C LEU A 125 -2.21 3.18 6.64
N TRP A 126 -0.96 2.72 6.52
CA TRP A 126 0.04 2.97 7.56
C TRP A 126 0.42 4.45 7.68
N THR A 127 0.38 5.22 6.59
CA THR A 127 0.67 6.67 6.63
C THR A 127 -0.39 7.48 7.37
N ARG A 128 -1.60 6.92 7.60
CA ARG A 128 -2.70 7.55 8.35
C ARG A 128 -3.19 6.69 9.52
N LEU A 129 -2.40 5.72 9.95
CA LEU A 129 -2.85 4.72 10.93
C LEU A 129 -3.17 5.32 12.31
N ASP A 130 -2.60 6.48 12.62
CA ASP A 130 -2.79 7.18 13.90
C ASP A 130 -4.21 7.75 14.03
N GLU A 131 -4.91 7.92 12.91
CA GLU A 131 -6.33 8.32 12.86
C GLU A 131 -7.27 7.11 13.03
N MET A 132 -6.76 5.89 12.77
CA MET A 132 -7.52 4.63 12.85
C MET A 132 -7.32 3.96 14.21
N ARG A 133 -8.04 4.45 15.22
CA ARG A 133 -7.80 4.13 16.65
C ARG A 133 -8.11 2.68 17.06
N THR A 134 -8.85 1.92 16.25
CA THR A 134 -9.27 0.54 16.59
C THR A 134 -8.99 -0.43 15.43
N PRO A 135 -8.85 -1.75 15.70
CA PRO A 135 -8.76 -2.75 14.64
C PRO A 135 -9.93 -2.70 13.64
N THR A 136 -11.15 -2.48 14.14
CA THR A 136 -12.35 -2.32 13.31
C THR A 136 -12.25 -1.11 12.39
N ALA A 137 -11.69 0.01 12.87
CA ALA A 137 -11.47 1.19 12.03
C ALA A 137 -10.46 0.90 10.91
N ILE A 138 -9.34 0.22 11.22
CA ILE A 138 -8.34 -0.17 10.21
C ILE A 138 -8.98 -1.07 9.13
N ALA A 139 -9.75 -2.08 9.54
CA ALA A 139 -10.44 -2.97 8.62
C ALA A 139 -11.49 -2.23 7.76
N ALA A 140 -12.20 -1.26 8.33
CA ALA A 140 -13.15 -0.42 7.59
C ALA A 140 -12.45 0.46 6.54
N HIS A 141 -11.29 1.05 6.87
CA HIS A 141 -10.51 1.85 5.92
C HIS A 141 -9.96 1.02 4.76
N LEU A 142 -9.49 -0.20 5.04
CA LEU A 142 -9.13 -1.18 4.02
C LEU A 142 -10.33 -1.47 3.10
N ALA A 143 -11.52 -1.69 3.66
CA ALA A 143 -12.73 -1.96 2.90
C ALA A 143 -13.13 -0.80 2.00
N ILE A 144 -13.04 0.45 2.48
CA ILE A 144 -13.33 1.65 1.69
C ILE A 144 -12.38 1.75 0.48
N PHE A 145 -11.07 1.54 0.70
CA PHE A 145 -10.10 1.54 -0.39
C PHE A 145 -10.40 0.42 -1.40
N ALA A 146 -10.64 -0.80 -0.92
CA ALA A 146 -10.92 -1.97 -1.75
C ALA A 146 -12.18 -1.77 -2.61
N GLU A 147 -13.27 -1.28 -2.01
CA GLU A 147 -14.51 -0.95 -2.72
C GLU A 147 -14.26 0.12 -3.80
N SER A 148 -13.63 1.22 -3.42
CA SER A 148 -13.37 2.37 -4.31
C SER A 148 -12.41 2.05 -5.46
N SER A 149 -11.53 1.05 -5.27
CA SER A 149 -10.60 0.56 -6.29
C SER A 149 -11.13 -0.66 -7.07
N THR A 150 -12.31 -1.18 -6.67
CA THR A 150 -12.93 -2.38 -7.24
C THR A 150 -12.07 -3.64 -7.08
N ILE A 151 -11.33 -3.73 -5.97
CA ILE A 151 -10.47 -4.86 -5.62
C ILE A 151 -11.21 -5.74 -4.59
N PRO A 152 -11.21 -7.09 -4.74
CA PRO A 152 -11.77 -7.96 -3.73
C PRO A 152 -11.12 -7.73 -2.36
N LEU A 153 -11.93 -7.61 -1.30
CA LEU A 153 -11.45 -7.28 0.05
C LEU A 153 -10.41 -8.28 0.57
N THR A 154 -10.58 -9.57 0.29
CA THR A 154 -9.62 -10.61 0.68
C THR A 154 -8.26 -10.38 0.02
N HIS A 155 -8.25 -10.06 -1.27
CA HIS A 155 -7.03 -9.77 -2.03
C HIS A 155 -6.35 -8.48 -1.58
N ALA A 156 -7.14 -7.46 -1.23
CA ALA A 156 -6.63 -6.23 -0.63
C ALA A 156 -5.99 -6.49 0.75
N ARG A 157 -6.60 -7.34 1.57
CA ARG A 157 -6.05 -7.78 2.86
C ARG A 157 -4.73 -8.51 2.68
N ASP A 158 -4.63 -9.43 1.73
CA ASP A 158 -3.38 -10.18 1.48
C ASP A 158 -2.23 -9.25 1.10
N TRP A 159 -2.47 -8.28 0.20
CA TRP A 159 -1.49 -7.23 -0.09
C TRP A 159 -1.15 -6.38 1.13
N ALA A 160 -2.14 -5.98 1.94
CA ALA A 160 -1.91 -5.21 3.15
C ALA A 160 -0.99 -5.93 4.14
N VAL A 161 -1.27 -7.21 4.41
CA VAL A 161 -0.50 -8.06 5.32
C VAL A 161 0.92 -8.26 4.80
N PHE A 162 1.08 -8.71 3.56
CA PHE A 162 2.41 -8.95 2.97
C PHE A 162 3.28 -7.69 3.00
N ARG A 163 2.74 -6.55 2.55
CA ARG A 163 3.47 -5.29 2.52
C ARG A 163 3.79 -4.76 3.91
N ALA A 164 2.90 -4.96 4.89
CA ALA A 164 3.17 -4.57 6.27
C ALA A 164 4.37 -5.33 6.85
N VAL A 165 4.46 -6.65 6.63
CA VAL A 165 5.62 -7.46 7.08
C VAL A 165 6.90 -7.01 6.39
N ASP A 166 6.87 -6.89 5.06
CA ASP A 166 8.04 -6.49 4.27
C ASP A 166 8.55 -5.10 4.68
N TYR A 167 7.64 -4.13 4.80
CA TYR A 167 7.98 -2.78 5.21
C TYR A 167 8.42 -2.69 6.67
N TRP A 168 7.87 -3.51 7.56
CA TRP A 168 8.30 -3.58 8.95
C TRP A 168 9.77 -4.01 9.06
N LEU A 169 10.15 -5.11 8.40
CA LEU A 169 11.53 -5.59 8.38
C LEU A 169 12.47 -4.57 7.76
N TRP A 170 12.07 -3.94 6.65
CA TRP A 170 12.86 -2.87 6.04
C TRP A 170 13.02 -1.66 6.99
N GLY A 171 11.93 -1.22 7.63
CA GLY A 171 11.93 -0.04 8.50
C GLY A 171 12.82 -0.22 9.72
N LEU A 172 12.80 -1.41 10.33
CA LEU A 172 13.71 -1.75 11.42
C LEU A 172 15.19 -1.73 10.98
N ALA A 173 15.51 -2.32 9.82
CA ALA A 173 16.86 -2.28 9.26
C ALA A 173 17.31 -0.86 8.90
N ALA A 174 16.37 0.01 8.53
CA ALA A 174 16.61 1.44 8.27
C ALA A 174 16.66 2.31 9.54
N GLY A 175 16.48 1.72 10.73
CA GLY A 175 16.51 2.45 12.01
C GLY A 175 15.26 3.29 12.31
N LEU A 176 14.14 3.01 11.63
CA LEU A 176 12.86 3.67 11.90
C LEU A 176 12.28 3.18 13.24
N THR A 177 11.64 4.10 13.97
CA THR A 177 11.05 3.80 15.28
C THR A 177 9.53 3.96 15.33
N GLU A 178 8.93 4.73 14.43
CA GLU A 178 7.47 4.96 14.38
C GLU A 178 6.77 3.99 13.42
N ASP A 179 7.31 3.82 12.22
CA ASP A 179 6.69 2.99 11.18
C ASP A 179 6.59 1.50 11.56
N PRO A 180 7.59 0.88 12.22
CA PRO A 180 7.45 -0.47 12.77
C PRO A 180 6.25 -0.65 13.71
N LEU A 181 5.93 0.36 14.54
CA LEU A 181 4.77 0.33 15.44
C LEU A 181 3.45 0.40 14.65
N ARG A 182 3.43 1.18 13.56
CA ARG A 182 2.29 1.23 12.63
C ARG A 182 2.10 -0.11 11.93
N CYS A 183 3.16 -0.73 11.42
CA CYS A 183 3.08 -2.07 10.83
C CYS A 183 2.53 -3.11 11.81
N HIS A 184 3.00 -3.11 13.07
CA HIS A 184 2.49 -4.00 14.10
C HIS A 184 0.97 -3.83 14.33
N ARG A 185 0.50 -2.59 14.46
CA ARG A 185 -0.94 -2.30 14.61
C ARG A 185 -1.76 -2.73 13.40
N LEU A 186 -1.24 -2.47 12.19
CA LEU A 186 -1.90 -2.82 10.94
C LEU A 186 -2.05 -4.34 10.80
N ILE A 187 -0.96 -5.10 10.96
CA ILE A 187 -1.03 -6.55 10.82
C ILE A 187 -1.89 -7.19 11.90
N THR A 188 -1.78 -6.74 13.16
CA THR A 188 -2.63 -7.23 14.26
C THR A 188 -4.12 -7.02 13.99
N ALA A 189 -4.49 -5.95 13.29
CA ALA A 189 -5.89 -5.69 12.92
C ALA A 189 -6.37 -6.54 11.74
N LEU A 190 -5.45 -7.05 10.93
CA LEU A 190 -5.72 -7.73 9.66
C LEU A 190 -5.35 -9.20 9.65
N THR A 191 -4.94 -9.80 10.78
CA THR A 191 -4.67 -11.24 10.91
C THR A 191 -5.51 -11.81 12.02
#